data_AF-A0A7C0YMW7-F1
#
_entry.id   AF-A0A7C0YMW7-F1
#
_cell.length_a   1.000
_cell.length_b   1.000
_cell.length_c   1.000
_cell.angle_alpha   90.00
_cell.angle_beta   90.00
_cell.angle_gamma   90.00
#
_symmetry.space_group_name_H-M   'P 1'
#
loop_
_entity.id
_entity.type
_entity.pdbx_description
1 polymer ?
#
loop_
_entity_poly.entity_id
_entity_poly.type
_entity_poly.pdbx_seq_one_letter_code
_entity_poly.pdbx_strand_id
1 'polypeptide(L)'
;MLIKKFRQIFSKKRHLATLVVIVVLLTAIGLNNYLPVGPGNHNQKQINKIHSSLSSDQFSFAVMGDNKNSFKIFRKILKDVDNDQYLFAIDVGDLVFDGEKEKYRIFYNMIKNEKTPFLVAIGNHDIRENGAENYFDIFGK
;
A
#
# COMPACT_ATOMS: atom_id res chain seq x y z
N MET A 1 -46.24 -11.20 -33.85
CA MET A 1 -46.25 -10.33 -32.64
C MET A 1 -45.40 -10.88 -31.48
N LEU A 2 -45.43 -12.19 -31.18
CA LEU A 2 -44.66 -12.84 -30.11
C LEU A 2 -43.12 -12.69 -30.20
N ILE A 3 -42.53 -12.86 -31.39
CA ILE A 3 -41.06 -12.82 -31.58
C ILE A 3 -40.46 -11.44 -31.26
N LYS A 4 -41.14 -10.34 -31.62
CA LYS A 4 -40.72 -8.97 -31.26
C LYS A 4 -40.75 -8.75 -29.74
N LYS A 5 -41.78 -9.27 -29.07
CA LYS A 5 -41.94 -9.19 -27.61
C LYS A 5 -40.84 -9.97 -26.88
N PHE A 6 -40.48 -11.16 -27.36
CA PHE A 6 -39.37 -11.96 -26.84
C PHE A 6 -38.01 -11.26 -27.01
N ARG A 7 -37.70 -10.71 -28.20
CA ARG A 7 -36.47 -9.93 -28.44
C ARG A 7 -36.37 -8.71 -27.52
N GLN A 8 -37.48 -8.02 -27.31
CA GLN A 8 -37.55 -6.85 -26.43
C GLN A 8 -37.31 -7.20 -24.96
N ILE A 9 -37.88 -8.32 -24.48
CA ILE A 9 -37.65 -8.82 -23.12
C ILE A 9 -36.18 -9.23 -22.92
N PHE A 10 -35.60 -9.96 -23.88
CA PHE A 10 -34.17 -10.31 -23.84
C PHE A 10 -33.27 -9.08 -23.86
N SER A 11 -33.58 -8.06 -24.67
CA SER A 11 -32.83 -6.80 -24.69
C SER A 11 -32.91 -6.07 -23.34
N LYS A 12 -34.10 -5.96 -22.73
CA LYS A 12 -34.28 -5.33 -21.41
C LYS A 12 -33.50 -6.06 -20.31
N LYS A 13 -33.49 -7.40 -20.30
CA LYS A 13 -32.69 -8.19 -19.36
C LYS A 13 -31.18 -7.94 -19.55
N ARG A 14 -30.71 -7.81 -20.79
CA ARG A 14 -29.30 -7.48 -21.10
C ARG A 14 -28.93 -6.06 -20.65
N HIS A 15 -29.80 -5.07 -20.85
CA HIS A 15 -29.57 -3.72 -20.36
C HIS A 15 -29.55 -3.66 -18.83
N LEU A 16 -30.45 -4.38 -18.15
CA LEU A 16 -30.45 -4.49 -16.70
C LEU A 16 -29.15 -5.13 -16.18
N ALA A 17 -28.71 -6.24 -16.78
CA ALA A 17 -27.45 -6.88 -16.42
C ALA A 17 -26.25 -5.92 -16.62
N THR A 18 -26.24 -5.17 -17.72
CA THR A 18 -25.20 -4.17 -17.99
C THR A 18 -25.18 -3.08 -16.92
N LEU A 19 -26.35 -2.56 -16.53
CA LEU A 19 -26.47 -1.54 -15.49
C LEU A 19 -26.00 -2.07 -14.14
N VAL A 20 -26.35 -3.31 -13.78
CA VAL A 20 -25.86 -3.95 -12.55
C VAL A 20 -24.34 -4.05 -12.55
N VAL A 21 -23.72 -4.47 -13.65
CA VAL A 21 -22.24 -4.53 -13.76
C VAL A 21 -21.63 -3.15 -13.57
N ILE A 22 -22.19 -2.11 -14.19
CA ILE A 22 -21.71 -0.72 -14.02
C ILE A 22 -21.79 -0.30 -12.55
N VAL A 23 -22.93 -0.55 -11.88
CA VAL A 23 -23.09 -0.21 -10.45
C VAL A 23 -22.07 -0.95 -9.59
N VAL A 24 -21.83 -2.23 -9.84
CA VAL A 24 -20.82 -3.02 -9.12
C VAL A 24 -19.41 -2.45 -9.34
N LEU A 25 -19.04 -2.10 -10.58
CA LEU A 25 -17.74 -1.50 -10.89
C LEU A 25 -17.55 -0.13 -10.21
N LEU A 26 -18.57 0.74 -10.26
CA LEU A 26 -18.53 2.05 -9.60
C LEU A 26 -18.42 1.90 -8.08
N THR A 27 -19.14 0.93 -7.50
CA THR A 27 -19.06 0.63 -6.07
C THR A 27 -17.67 0.14 -5.70
N ALA A 28 -17.07 -0.75 -6.50
CA ALA A 28 -15.71 -1.25 -6.27
C ALA A 28 -14.66 -0.13 -6.33
N ILE A 29 -14.76 0.79 -7.31
CA ILE A 29 -13.88 1.96 -7.41
C ILE A 29 -14.06 2.89 -6.20
N GLY A 30 -15.31 3.17 -5.81
CA GLY A 30 -15.61 4.00 -4.64
C GLY A 30 -15.04 3.39 -3.35
N LEU A 31 -15.22 2.08 -3.16
CA LEU A 31 -14.65 1.36 -2.02
C LEU A 31 -13.11 1.41 -2.03
N ASN A 32 -12.47 1.21 -3.18
CA ASN A 32 -11.01 1.28 -3.27
C ASN A 32 -10.45 2.66 -2.90
N ASN A 33 -11.19 3.72 -3.21
CA ASN A 33 -10.79 5.08 -2.87
C ASN A 33 -11.04 5.41 -1.39
N TYR A 34 -12.13 4.88 -0.80
CA TYR A 34 -12.49 5.17 0.58
C TYR A 34 -11.73 4.31 1.61
N LEU A 35 -11.48 3.03 1.30
CA LEU A 35 -10.82 2.12 2.24
C LEU A 35 -9.38 2.57 2.54
N PRO A 36 -8.93 2.46 3.80
CA PRO A 36 -7.56 2.78 4.17
C PRO A 36 -6.59 1.78 3.54
N VAL A 37 -5.37 2.22 3.25
CA VAL A 37 -4.31 1.36 2.67
C VAL A 37 -3.77 0.36 3.70
N GLY A 38 -3.85 0.71 4.98
CA GLY A 38 -3.42 -0.14 6.08
C GLY A 38 -4.11 0.24 7.39
N PRO A 39 -3.76 -0.42 8.50
CA PRO A 39 -4.37 -0.20 9.81
C PRO A 39 -3.84 1.05 10.54
N GLY A 40 -3.09 1.92 9.86
CA GLY A 40 -2.42 3.10 10.41
C GLY A 40 -1.33 2.82 11.43
N ASN A 41 -0.63 3.88 11.84
CA ASN A 41 0.42 3.88 12.86
C ASN A 41 1.49 2.80 12.63
N HIS A 42 1.87 2.56 11.37
CA HIS A 42 2.86 1.53 11.02
C HIS A 42 4.17 1.75 11.80
N ASN A 43 4.74 2.96 11.81
CA ASN A 43 6.00 3.21 12.50
C ASN A 43 5.93 2.89 13.99
N GLN A 44 4.86 3.28 14.69
CA GLN A 44 4.68 2.95 16.10
C GLN A 44 4.64 1.43 16.35
N LYS A 45 3.97 0.66 15.48
CA LYS A 45 3.93 -0.82 15.59
C LYS A 45 5.31 -1.44 15.44
N GLN A 46 6.12 -0.88 14.55
CA GLN A 46 7.48 -1.37 14.28
C GLN A 46 8.44 -0.98 15.40
N ILE A 47 8.33 0.23 15.95
CA ILE A 47 9.03 0.68 17.16
C ILE A 47 8.74 -0.26 18.34
N ASN A 48 7.47 -0.63 18.54
CA ASN A 48 7.09 -1.57 19.58
C ASN A 48 7.75 -2.95 19.40
N LYS A 49 7.87 -3.44 18.16
CA LYS A 49 8.60 -4.70 17.86
C LYS A 49 10.07 -4.58 18.23
N ILE A 50 10.72 -3.47 17.90
CA ILE A 50 12.13 -3.20 18.24
C ILE A 50 12.31 -3.22 19.76
N HIS A 51 11.45 -2.52 20.52
CA HIS A 51 11.54 -2.51 21.99
C HIS A 51 11.28 -3.88 22.64
N SER A 52 10.49 -4.74 22.00
CA SER A 52 10.24 -6.10 22.49
C SER A 52 11.36 -7.09 22.18
N SER A 53 12.32 -6.71 21.33
CA SER A 53 13.47 -7.54 21.01
C SER A 53 14.51 -7.49 22.13
N LEU A 54 15.31 -8.57 22.26
CA LEU A 54 16.33 -8.67 23.30
C LEU A 54 17.35 -7.53 23.16
N SER A 55 17.51 -6.75 24.24
CA SER A 55 18.46 -5.65 24.28
C SER A 55 19.89 -6.17 24.21
N SER A 56 20.62 -5.80 23.16
CA SER A 56 22.06 -5.97 23.01
C SER A 56 22.69 -4.60 22.83
N ASP A 57 23.80 -4.35 23.53
CA ASP A 57 24.59 -3.12 23.36
C ASP A 57 25.27 -3.04 21.98
N GLN A 58 25.29 -4.16 21.25
CA GLN A 58 25.77 -4.26 19.88
C GLN A 58 24.61 -4.62 18.95
N PHE A 59 24.30 -3.72 18.02
CA PHE A 59 23.29 -3.94 17.00
C PHE A 59 23.72 -3.37 15.65
N SER A 60 23.10 -3.87 14.60
CA SER A 60 23.21 -3.34 13.23
C SER A 60 21.82 -3.04 12.70
N PHE A 61 21.73 -2.07 11.81
CA PHE A 61 20.48 -1.69 11.15
C PHE A 61 20.75 -1.32 9.69
N ALA A 62 19.74 -1.52 8.85
CA ALA A 62 19.82 -1.18 7.44
C ALA A 62 19.20 0.20 7.18
N VAL A 63 19.80 0.98 6.27
CA VAL A 63 19.29 2.28 5.83
C VAL A 63 19.16 2.27 4.31
N MET A 64 18.01 2.70 3.80
CA MET A 64 17.73 2.82 2.37
C MET A 64 16.83 4.01 2.08
N GLY A 65 16.60 4.33 0.82
CA GLY A 65 15.71 5.41 0.39
C GLY A 65 15.66 5.53 -1.13
N ASP A 66 14.86 6.47 -1.61
CA ASP A 66 14.72 6.78 -3.04
C ASP A 66 14.26 5.56 -3.88
N ASN A 67 13.21 4.89 -3.40
CA ASN A 67 12.66 3.69 -4.04
C ASN A 67 11.88 4.03 -5.31
N LYS A 68 10.99 5.03 -5.22
CA LYS A 68 10.12 5.51 -6.31
C LYS A 68 9.39 4.37 -7.04
N ASN A 69 9.78 4.06 -8.28
CA ASN A 69 9.17 3.03 -9.13
C ASN A 69 9.99 1.72 -9.22
N SER A 70 11.06 1.60 -8.44
CA SER A 70 12.04 0.49 -8.52
C SER A 70 11.57 -0.79 -7.80
N PHE A 71 10.31 -1.19 -7.96
CA PHE A 71 9.68 -2.24 -7.15
C PHE A 71 10.43 -3.59 -7.13
N LYS A 72 11.02 -3.99 -8.28
CA LYS A 72 11.76 -5.24 -8.38
C LYS A 72 13.06 -5.21 -7.57
N ILE A 73 13.77 -4.08 -7.60
CA ILE A 73 15.01 -3.88 -6.87
C ILE A 73 14.69 -3.76 -5.38
N PHE A 74 13.68 -2.97 -5.03
CA PHE A 74 13.25 -2.81 -3.64
C PHE A 74 12.85 -4.14 -3.00
N ARG A 75 12.09 -5.00 -3.70
CA ARG A 75 11.81 -6.39 -3.22
C ARG A 75 13.06 -7.22 -2.97
N LYS A 76 14.11 -7.05 -3.78
CA LYS A 76 15.37 -7.76 -3.59
C LYS A 76 16.07 -7.26 -2.33
N ILE A 77 16.15 -5.93 -2.15
CA ILE A 77 16.72 -5.30 -0.95
C ILE A 77 16.00 -5.78 0.31
N LEU A 78 14.66 -5.74 0.32
CA LEU A 78 13.83 -6.24 1.41
C LEU A 78 14.16 -7.70 1.77
N LYS A 79 14.21 -8.57 0.76
CA LYS A 79 14.60 -9.97 0.95
C LYS A 79 16.00 -10.11 1.54
N ASP A 80 16.96 -9.32 1.08
CA ASP A 80 18.34 -9.36 1.58
C ASP A 80 18.39 -8.90 3.06
N VAL A 81 17.67 -7.82 3.40
CA VAL A 81 17.48 -7.33 4.78
C VAL A 81 16.84 -8.38 5.70
N ASP A 82 15.86 -9.12 5.21
CA ASP A 82 15.16 -10.18 5.96
C ASP A 82 15.97 -11.47 6.14
N ASN A 83 17.08 -11.63 5.40
CA ASN A 83 17.99 -12.78 5.53
C ASN A 83 19.20 -12.48 6.42
N ASP A 84 19.51 -11.20 6.63
CA ASP A 84 20.59 -10.72 7.49
C ASP A 84 20.11 -10.54 8.95
N GLN A 85 21.05 -10.30 9.87
CA GLN A 85 20.75 -10.10 11.30
C GLN A 85 20.68 -8.62 11.68
N TYR A 86 19.79 -7.87 11.03
CA TYR A 86 19.51 -6.48 11.41
C TYR A 86 18.47 -6.40 12.54
N LEU A 87 18.70 -5.50 13.50
CA LEU A 87 17.72 -5.18 14.55
C LEU A 87 16.47 -4.54 13.94
N PHE A 88 16.68 -3.65 12.96
CA PHE A 88 15.64 -3.00 12.18
C PHE A 88 16.20 -2.49 10.85
N ALA A 89 15.30 -2.07 9.99
CA ALA A 89 15.59 -1.33 8.77
C ALA A 89 14.81 -0.01 8.77
N ILE A 90 15.37 1.02 8.15
CA ILE A 90 14.69 2.29 7.94
C ILE A 90 14.82 2.75 6.49
N ASP A 91 13.69 3.15 5.92
CA ASP A 91 13.65 3.89 4.68
C ASP A 91 13.56 5.39 4.97
N VAL A 92 14.47 6.19 4.43
CA VAL A 92 14.59 7.62 4.75
C VAL A 92 13.79 8.54 3.79
N GLY A 93 12.91 7.97 2.96
CA GLY A 93 11.94 8.72 2.18
C GLY A 93 12.11 8.58 0.67
N ASP A 94 11.26 9.29 -0.07
CA ASP A 94 11.02 9.05 -1.50
C ASP A 94 10.56 7.60 -1.72
N LEU A 95 9.62 7.18 -0.86
CA LEU A 95 9.04 5.85 -0.81
C LEU A 95 8.30 5.53 -2.11
N VAL A 96 7.59 6.53 -2.63
CA VAL A 96 6.76 6.47 -3.82
C VAL A 96 7.20 7.52 -4.84
N PHE A 97 6.92 7.27 -6.12
CA PHE A 97 7.27 8.21 -7.19
C PHE A 97 6.53 9.55 -7.06
N ASP A 98 5.28 9.50 -6.61
CA ASP A 98 4.49 10.63 -6.15
C ASP A 98 3.45 10.12 -5.13
N GLY A 99 2.81 11.06 -4.43
CA GLY A 99 1.96 10.80 -3.27
C GLY A 99 0.59 10.17 -3.53
N GLU A 100 0.34 9.63 -4.72
CA GLU A 100 -0.92 8.93 -5.02
C GLU A 100 -1.15 7.71 -4.12
N LYS A 101 -2.40 7.56 -3.64
CA LYS A 101 -2.81 6.50 -2.72
C LYS A 101 -2.50 5.08 -3.21
N GLU A 102 -2.59 4.82 -4.52
CA GLU A 102 -2.30 3.50 -5.09
C GLU A 102 -0.80 3.15 -5.00
N LYS A 103 0.09 4.15 -5.16
CA LYS A 103 1.54 3.93 -5.05
C LYS A 103 1.92 3.60 -3.61
N TYR A 104 1.31 4.30 -2.65
CA TYR A 104 1.41 3.94 -1.24
C TYR A 104 0.86 2.54 -0.93
N ARG A 105 -0.25 2.14 -1.57
CA ARG A 105 -0.80 0.79 -1.44
C ARG A 105 0.16 -0.28 -1.92
N ILE A 106 0.81 -0.06 -3.05
CA ILE A 106 1.85 -0.97 -3.56
C ILE A 106 3.02 -1.03 -2.57
N PHE A 107 3.55 0.12 -2.16
CA PHE A 107 4.67 0.20 -1.22
C PHE A 107 4.36 -0.48 0.12
N TYR A 108 3.23 -0.15 0.74
CA TYR A 108 2.79 -0.75 2.01
C TYR A 108 2.65 -2.28 1.89
N ASN A 109 2.10 -2.77 0.77
CA ASN A 109 1.97 -4.20 0.54
C ASN A 109 3.32 -4.92 0.40
N MET A 110 4.39 -4.22 0.00
CA MET A 110 5.74 -4.78 -0.04
C MET A 110 6.32 -4.90 1.37
N ILE A 111 6.10 -3.91 2.25
CA ILE A 111 6.78 -3.87 3.57
C ILE A 111 5.99 -4.48 4.73
N LYS A 112 4.67 -4.65 4.61
CA LYS A 112 3.79 -5.01 5.75
C LYS A 112 4.09 -6.37 6.39
N ASN A 113 4.77 -7.26 5.67
CA ASN A 113 5.04 -8.64 6.09
C ASN A 113 6.54 -8.93 6.27
N GLU A 114 7.39 -7.89 6.24
CA GLU A 114 8.82 -8.06 6.50
C GLU A 114 9.05 -8.61 7.91
N LYS A 115 10.00 -9.55 8.03
CA LYS A 115 10.40 -10.15 9.31
C LYS A 115 11.14 -9.12 10.15
N THR A 116 12.09 -8.42 9.53
CA THR A 116 12.85 -7.35 10.15
C THR A 116 11.93 -6.14 10.37
N PRO A 117 11.88 -5.55 11.58
CA PRO A 117 11.13 -4.32 11.81
C PRO A 117 11.55 -3.22 10.81
N PHE A 118 10.62 -2.81 9.97
CA PHE A 118 10.83 -1.83 8.89
C PHE A 118 10.15 -0.50 9.19
N LEU A 119 10.94 0.54 9.45
CA LEU A 119 10.51 1.92 9.68
C LEU A 119 10.58 2.73 8.37
N VAL A 120 9.79 3.79 8.28
CA VAL A 120 9.85 4.72 7.15
C VAL A 120 9.82 6.17 7.62
N ALA A 121 10.48 7.04 6.87
CA ALA A 121 10.41 8.48 6.96
C ALA A 121 9.81 9.08 5.69
N ILE A 122 9.41 10.34 5.77
CA ILE A 122 8.77 11.07 4.67
C ILE A 122 9.82 11.80 3.82
N GLY A 123 9.76 11.63 2.50
CA GLY A 123 10.54 12.37 1.51
C GLY A 123 9.74 13.48 0.81
N ASN A 124 10.39 14.17 -0.14
CA ASN A 124 9.75 15.28 -0.85
C ASN A 124 8.83 14.82 -1.99
N HIS A 125 9.03 13.62 -2.54
CA HIS A 125 8.12 13.04 -3.53
C HIS A 125 6.84 12.50 -2.89
N ASP A 126 6.96 12.01 -1.67
CA ASP A 126 5.88 11.44 -0.86
C ASP A 126 4.75 12.44 -0.58
N ILE A 127 5.08 13.73 -0.44
CA ILE A 127 4.09 14.80 -0.17
C ILE A 127 3.45 15.42 -1.42
N ARG A 128 3.87 15.02 -2.63
CA ARG A 128 3.27 15.53 -3.88
C ARG A 128 1.83 15.04 -4.04
N GLU A 129 1.04 15.73 -4.84
CA GLU A 129 -0.36 15.34 -5.12
C GLU A 129 -1.20 15.09 -3.85
N ASN A 130 -0.99 15.90 -2.80
CA ASN A 130 -1.60 15.75 -1.47
C ASN A 130 -1.25 14.44 -0.74
N GLY A 131 -0.12 13.81 -1.07
CA GLY A 131 0.30 12.53 -0.47
C GLY A 131 0.65 12.57 1.01
N ALA A 132 0.80 13.75 1.61
CA ALA A 132 1.04 13.88 3.04
C ALA A 132 -0.06 13.20 3.87
N GLU A 133 -1.34 13.34 3.49
CA GLU A 133 -2.45 12.67 4.18
C GLU A 133 -2.32 11.14 4.07
N ASN A 134 -2.07 10.63 2.86
CA ASN A 134 -1.83 9.20 2.65
C ASN A 134 -0.66 8.68 3.50
N TYR A 135 0.45 9.42 3.57
CA TYR A 135 1.59 9.05 4.40
C TYR A 135 1.18 8.93 5.88
N PHE A 136 0.57 9.97 6.45
CA PHE A 136 0.25 9.97 7.87
C PHE A 136 -0.85 8.96 8.24
N ASP A 137 -1.81 8.74 7.36
CA ASP A 137 -2.86 7.72 7.54
C ASP A 137 -2.28 6.30 7.63
N ILE A 138 -1.18 6.03 6.92
CA ILE A 138 -0.56 4.70 6.87
C ILE A 138 0.51 4.57 7.96
N PHE A 139 1.44 5.52 8.02
CA PHE A 139 2.67 5.37 8.79
C PHE A 139 2.61 5.97 10.19
N GLY A 140 1.68 6.91 10.43
CA GLY A 140 1.64 7.69 11.65
C GLY A 140 2.55 8.92 11.58
N LYS A 141 2.42 9.79 12.59
CA LYS A 141 3.25 10.99 12.75
C LYS A 141 4.58 10.68 13.41
#